data_AF-A0A939ZX43-F1
#
_entry.id   AF-A0A939ZX43-F1
#
_cell.length_a   1.000
_cell.length_b   1.000
_cell.length_c   1.000
_cell.angle_alpha   90.00
_cell.angle_beta   90.00
_cell.angle_gamma   90.00
#
_symmetry.space_group_name_H-M   'P 1'
#
loop_
_entity.id
_entity.type
_entity.pdbx_description
1 polymer ?
#
loop_
_entity_poly.entity_id
_entity_poly.type
_entity_poly.pdbx_seq_one_letter_code
_entity_poly.pdbx_strand_id
1 'polypeptide(L)'
;MDRERLADIIDGVIGGRVSREEALEALGTIDYEDLGFARLDHHRALRTGVPEVIFCQGKSDEHIAAIFARLADTEKLVIGTRLA
;
A
#
# COMPACT_ATOMS: atom_id res chain seq x y z
N MET A 1 -4.85 1.93 2.25
CA MET A 1 -6.10 2.70 2.42
C MET A 1 -5.92 3.64 3.58
N ASP A 2 -6.10 4.93 3.34
CA ASP A 2 -6.04 5.97 4.38
C ASP A 2 -7.42 6.19 5.03
N ARG A 3 -7.43 7.02 6.07
CA ARG A 3 -8.63 7.30 6.89
C ARG A 3 -9.70 8.07 6.11
N GLU A 4 -9.30 8.93 5.17
CA GLU A 4 -10.23 9.71 4.35
C GLU A 4 -10.99 8.80 3.39
N ARG A 5 -10.30 7.91 2.70
CA ARG A 5 -10.92 6.95 1.80
C ARG A 5 -11.84 5.97 2.54
N LEU A 6 -11.49 5.60 3.77
CA LEU A 6 -12.36 4.78 4.61
C LEU A 6 -13.64 5.54 5.01
N ALA A 7 -13.51 6.82 5.39
CA ALA A 7 -14.66 7.66 5.72
C ALA A 7 -15.60 7.82 4.52
N ASP A 8 -15.05 8.05 3.32
CA ASP A 8 -15.82 8.16 2.08
C ASP A 8 -16.60 6.89 1.75
N ILE A 9 -16.00 5.71 1.94
CA ILE A 9 -16.68 4.42 1.75
C ILE A 9 -17.82 4.26 2.76
N ILE A 10 -17.57 4.59 4.04
CA ILE A 10 -18.60 4.51 5.09
C ILE A 10 -19.77 5.46 4.78
N ASP A 11 -19.49 6.71 4.42
CA ASP A 11 -20.51 7.69 4.05
C ASP A 11 -21.24 7.31 2.76
N GLY A 12 -20.57 6.62 1.85
CA GLY A 12 -21.16 6.01 0.65
C GLY A 12 -22.17 4.92 0.98
N VAL A 13 -21.84 4.05 1.95
CA VAL A 13 -22.74 2.97 2.42
C VAL A 13 -23.93 3.54 3.19
N ILE A 14 -23.69 4.47 4.12
CA ILE A 14 -24.76 5.12 4.89
C ILE A 14 -25.71 5.89 3.96
N GLY A 15 -25.17 6.55 2.95
CA GLY A 15 -25.93 7.27 1.93
C GLY A 15 -26.59 6.40 0.86
N GLY A 16 -26.41 5.08 0.89
CA GLY A 16 -26.96 4.15 -0.10
C GLY A 16 -26.36 4.27 -1.50
N ARG A 17 -25.22 4.98 -1.65
CA ARG A 17 -24.47 5.13 -2.92
C ARG A 17 -23.59 3.93 -3.23
N VAL A 18 -23.18 3.20 -2.20
CA VAL A 18 -22.31 2.02 -2.28
C VAL A 18 -23.01 0.87 -1.55
N SER A 19 -23.13 -0.28 -2.19
CA SER A 19 -23.66 -1.49 -1.57
C SER A 19 -22.70 -2.05 -0.53
N ARG A 20 -23.22 -2.89 0.37
CA ARG A 20 -22.39 -3.57 1.37
C ARG A 20 -21.31 -4.42 0.70
N GLU A 21 -21.64 -5.11 -0.37
CA GLU A 21 -20.74 -5.98 -1.12
C GLU A 21 -19.62 -5.17 -1.80
N GLU A 22 -19.96 -4.05 -2.47
CA GLU A 22 -18.96 -3.14 -3.07
C GLU A 22 -18.04 -2.53 -2.02
N ALA A 23 -18.58 -2.16 -0.85
CA ALA A 23 -17.77 -1.66 0.25
C ALA A 23 -16.84 -2.74 0.80
N LEU A 24 -17.33 -3.97 1.00
CA LEU A 24 -16.51 -5.09 1.46
C LEU A 24 -15.42 -5.46 0.46
N GLU A 25 -15.69 -5.35 -0.85
CA GLU A 25 -14.68 -5.57 -1.89
C GLU A 25 -13.62 -4.46 -1.90
N ALA A 26 -14.03 -3.20 -1.76
CA ALA A 26 -13.11 -2.07 -1.60
C ALA A 26 -12.28 -2.13 -0.30
N LEU A 27 -12.82 -2.75 0.76
CA LEU A 27 -12.12 -3.02 2.02
C LEU A 27 -11.24 -4.28 1.95
N GLY A 28 -11.61 -5.25 1.11
CA GLY A 28 -11.02 -6.59 1.03
C GLY A 28 -9.92 -6.74 -0.02
N THR A 29 -9.65 -5.71 -0.82
CA THR A 29 -8.45 -5.67 -1.66
C THR A 29 -7.22 -5.80 -0.77
N ILE A 30 -6.57 -6.95 -0.92
CA ILE A 30 -5.46 -7.45 -0.12
C ILE A 30 -4.45 -6.33 0.17
N ASP A 31 -4.18 -6.13 1.47
CA ASP A 31 -3.36 -5.08 2.09
C ASP A 31 -1.89 -5.00 1.60
N TYR A 32 -1.53 -5.84 0.63
CA TYR A 32 -0.22 -5.85 0.02
C TYR A 32 -0.29 -6.06 -1.49
N GLU A 33 0.60 -5.41 -2.22
CA GLU A 33 0.80 -5.64 -3.65
C GLU A 33 1.86 -6.72 -3.85
N ASP A 34 1.57 -7.76 -4.63
CA ASP A 34 2.53 -8.82 -4.96
C ASP A 34 3.13 -8.55 -6.36
N LEU A 35 4.43 -8.24 -6.40
CA LEU A 35 5.21 -8.03 -7.62
C LEU A 35 5.84 -9.33 -8.15
N GLY A 36 5.56 -10.48 -7.52
CA GLY A 36 6.16 -11.79 -7.82
C GLY A 36 7.56 -11.99 -7.20
N PHE A 37 8.33 -10.92 -7.04
CA PHE A 37 9.65 -10.92 -6.37
C PHE A 37 9.67 -10.11 -5.07
N ALA A 38 8.60 -9.38 -4.77
CA ALA A 38 8.43 -8.60 -3.55
C ALA A 38 6.94 -8.45 -3.22
N ARG A 39 6.63 -8.33 -1.92
CA ARG A 39 5.29 -7.97 -1.44
C ARG A 39 5.36 -6.64 -0.73
N LEU A 40 4.62 -5.65 -1.22
CA LEU A 40 4.63 -4.28 -0.71
C LEU A 40 3.47 -4.09 0.26
N ASP A 41 3.77 -3.82 1.52
CA ASP A 41 2.76 -3.54 2.54
C ASP A 41 2.41 -2.05 2.57
N HIS A 42 1.41 -1.67 1.78
CA HIS A 42 0.87 -0.31 1.71
C HIS A 42 0.17 0.13 3.01
N HIS A 43 -0.01 -0.77 3.98
CA HIS A 43 -0.64 -0.47 5.28
C HIS A 43 0.36 -0.35 6.42
N ARG A 44 1.64 -0.56 6.18
CA ARG A 44 2.65 -0.49 7.25
C ARG A 44 2.62 0.86 7.97
N ALA A 45 2.50 1.96 7.24
CA ALA A 45 2.39 3.30 7.81
C ALA A 45 1.20 3.44 8.75
N LEU A 46 0.05 2.89 8.37
CA LEU A 46 -1.16 2.88 9.19
C LEU A 46 -0.99 2.02 10.46
N ARG A 47 -0.31 0.88 10.37
CA ARG A 47 -0.13 -0.06 11.50
C ARG A 47 0.99 0.34 12.47
N THR A 48 2.04 0.99 11.97
CA THR A 48 3.29 1.17 12.72
C THR A 48 3.72 2.63 12.86
N GLY A 49 3.07 3.55 12.15
CA GLY A 49 3.44 4.97 12.12
C GLY A 49 4.68 5.28 11.28
N VAL A 50 5.30 4.29 10.64
CA VAL A 50 6.46 4.47 9.75
C VAL A 50 6.19 3.85 8.37
N PRO A 51 6.69 4.47 7.27
CA PRO A 51 6.47 3.95 5.92
C PRO A 51 7.20 2.63 5.70
N GLU A 52 6.90 1.98 4.58
CA GLU A 52 7.61 0.79 4.13
C GLU A 52 9.10 1.09 3.90
N VAL A 53 9.97 0.19 4.38
CA VAL A 53 11.43 0.31 4.24
C VAL A 53 11.97 -0.85 3.43
N ILE A 54 12.57 -0.53 2.30
CA ILE A 54 13.12 -1.50 1.35
C ILE A 54 14.49 -1.96 1.88
N PHE A 55 14.63 -3.25 2.14
CA PHE A 55 15.94 -3.86 2.39
C PHE A 55 16.62 -4.19 1.06
N CYS A 56 17.56 -3.35 0.62
CA CYS A 56 18.14 -3.43 -0.72
C CYS A 56 19.19 -4.54 -0.87
N GLN A 57 19.92 -4.88 0.20
CA GLN A 57 21.00 -5.86 0.14
C GLN A 57 20.51 -7.22 -0.40
N GLY A 58 21.20 -7.72 -1.43
CA GLY A 58 20.90 -9.00 -2.06
C GLY A 58 19.75 -8.98 -3.08
N LYS A 59 19.14 -7.82 -3.36
CA LYS A 59 18.19 -7.65 -4.47
C LYS A 59 18.92 -7.16 -5.72
N SER A 60 18.38 -7.45 -6.90
CA SER A 60 18.85 -6.83 -8.14
C SER A 60 18.43 -5.36 -8.21
N ASP A 61 19.21 -4.55 -8.91
CA ASP A 61 18.93 -3.12 -9.12
C ASP A 61 17.56 -2.93 -9.79
N GLU A 62 17.20 -3.81 -10.72
CA GLU A 62 15.89 -3.81 -11.40
C GLU A 62 14.73 -4.03 -10.41
N HIS A 63 14.86 -4.98 -9.48
CA HIS A 63 13.85 -5.20 -8.45
C HIS A 63 13.75 -4.00 -7.49
N ILE A 64 14.89 -3.42 -7.11
CA ILE A 64 14.92 -2.24 -6.24
C ILE A 64 14.21 -1.08 -6.92
N ALA A 65 14.56 -0.77 -8.17
CA ALA A 65 13.94 0.30 -8.95
C ALA A 65 12.42 0.10 -9.11
N ALA A 66 11.99 -1.13 -9.41
CA ALA A 66 10.56 -1.46 -9.53
C ALA A 66 9.81 -1.27 -8.21
N ILE A 67 10.38 -1.68 -7.07
CA ILE A 67 9.77 -1.47 -5.75
C ILE A 67 9.67 0.03 -5.42
N PHE A 68 10.74 0.79 -5.66
CA PHE A 68 10.74 2.24 -5.42
C PHE A 68 9.69 2.96 -6.27
N ALA A 69 9.58 2.62 -7.55
CA ALA A 69 8.59 3.20 -8.44
C ALA A 69 7.16 2.95 -7.95
N ARG A 70 6.85 1.70 -7.55
CA ARG A 70 5.50 1.34 -7.06
C ARG A 70 5.15 2.00 -5.73
N LEU A 71 6.09 2.05 -4.79
CA LEU A 71 5.85 2.75 -3.53
C LEU A 71 5.73 4.27 -3.73
N ALA A 72 6.40 4.85 -4.72
CA ALA A 72 6.31 6.28 -4.99
C ALA A 72 4.96 6.73 -5.58
N ASP A 73 4.18 5.82 -6.17
CA ASP A 73 2.84 6.12 -6.68
C ASP A 73 1.82 6.35 -5.54
N THR A 74 2.05 5.75 -4.38
CA THR A 74 1.10 5.75 -3.24
C THR A 74 1.64 6.46 -1.99
N GLU A 75 2.95 6.38 -1.75
CA GLU A 75 3.59 6.87 -0.53
C GLU A 75 4.35 8.18 -0.76
N LYS A 76 4.29 9.09 0.23
CA LYS A 76 5.02 10.37 0.18
C LYS A 76 6.52 10.24 0.48
N LEU A 77 6.93 9.13 1.10
CA LEU A 77 8.30 8.87 1.53
C LEU A 77 8.63 7.40 1.33
N VAL A 78 9.67 7.11 0.55
CA VAL A 78 10.17 5.76 0.30
C VAL A 78 11.61 5.67 0.79
N ILE A 79 11.92 4.67 1.62
CA ILE A 79 13.23 4.52 2.25
C ILE A 79 13.86 3.20 1.79
N GLY A 80 15.11 3.26 1.33
CA GLY A 80 15.95 2.09 1.06
C GLY A 80 17.08 2.00 2.07
N THR A 81 17.42 0.79 2.51
CA THR A 81 18.54 0.53 3.42
C THR A 81 19.51 -0.47 2.81
N ARG A 82 20.81 -0.29 3.09
CA ARG A 82 21.89 -1.19 2.63
C ARG A 82 21.95 -1.36 1.11
N LEU A 83 21.79 -0.24 0.39
CA LEU A 83 22.11 -0.17 -1.04
C LEU A 83 23.63 -0.33 -1.20
N ALA A 84 24.05 -1.13 -2.18
CA ALA A 84 25.46 -1.42 -2.47
C ALA A 84 25.98 -0.51 -3.58
#